data_AF-A0A4Q5WBY8-F1
#
_entry.id   AF-A0A4Q5WBY8-F1
#
_cell.length_a   1.000
_cell.length_b   1.000
_cell.length_c   1.000
_cell.angle_alpha   90.00
_cell.angle_beta   90.00
_cell.angle_gamma   90.00
#
_symmetry.space_group_name_H-M   'P 1'
#
loop_
_entity.id
_entity.type
_entity.pdbx_description
1 polymer ?
#
loop_
_entity_poly.entity_id
_entity_poly.type
_entity_poly.pdbx_seq_one_letter_code
_entity_poly.pdbx_strand_id
1 'polypeptide(L)'
;ALRHPDLFRSVSAFAPITSPMNCPWGVKAFTAYLGEDRETWHRHDACELLREGSSHGYFDDILVDQGLGDQFLVEQLKPELLEDACRKSGQKLTLRMQHGYDHSYFFMASFIADHIDWHARRLA
;
A
#
# COMPACT_ATOMS: atom_id res chain seq x y z
N ALA A 1 -5.12 2.09 -8.41
CA ALA A 1 -3.80 2.11 -9.07
C ALA A 1 -3.50 0.77 -9.74
N LEU A 2 -3.04 -0.26 -9.02
CA LEU A 2 -2.54 -1.52 -9.61
C LEU A 2 -3.50 -2.24 -10.57
N ARG A 3 -4.80 -2.28 -10.26
CA ARG A 3 -5.81 -2.90 -11.14
C ARG A 3 -6.25 -2.07 -12.33
N HIS A 4 -5.93 -0.79 -12.33
CA HIS A 4 -6.34 0.17 -13.36
C HIS A 4 -5.16 1.09 -13.67
N PRO A 5 -4.01 0.52 -14.07
CA PRO A 5 -2.77 1.27 -14.04
C PRO A 5 -2.73 2.37 -15.12
N ASP A 6 -3.48 2.22 -16.22
CA ASP A 6 -3.67 3.25 -17.24
C ASP A 6 -4.39 4.52 -16.75
N LEU A 7 -5.14 4.43 -15.65
CA LEU A 7 -5.95 5.55 -15.15
C LEU A 7 -5.18 6.49 -14.22
N PHE A 8 -4.02 6.07 -13.70
CA PHE A 8 -3.30 6.81 -12.67
C PHE A 8 -1.83 7.00 -13.08
N ARG A 9 -1.34 8.24 -12.98
CA ARG A 9 0.09 8.54 -13.25
C ARG A 9 1.02 8.22 -12.08
N SER A 10 0.47 8.13 -10.87
CA SER A 10 1.24 7.91 -9.66
C SER A 10 0.34 7.38 -8.55
N VAL A 11 0.94 6.75 -7.55
CA VAL A 11 0.25 6.23 -6.36
C VAL A 11 1.09 6.53 -5.12
N SER A 12 0.42 6.89 -4.03
CA SER A 12 1.00 6.98 -2.70
C SER A 12 -0.01 6.60 -1.63
N ALA A 13 0.43 6.28 -0.41
CA ALA A 13 -0.45 5.97 0.71
C ALA A 13 0.16 6.29 2.08
N PHE A 14 -0.71 6.59 3.05
CA PHE A 14 -0.37 6.66 4.47
C PHE A 14 -0.86 5.41 5.19
N ALA A 15 0.02 4.78 5.98
CA ALA A 15 -0.28 3.63 6.83
C ALA A 15 -1.23 2.60 6.17
N PRO A 16 -0.94 2.11 4.94
CA PRO A 16 -1.87 1.26 4.21
C PRO A 16 -1.95 -0.15 4.82
N ILE A 17 -3.13 -0.77 4.71
CA ILE A 17 -3.26 -2.23 4.82
C ILE A 17 -2.70 -2.83 3.52
N THR A 18 -1.45 -3.27 3.55
CA THR A 18 -0.75 -3.67 2.31
C THR A 18 -1.10 -5.07 1.84
N SER A 19 -1.38 -5.97 2.79
CA SER A 19 -1.76 -7.35 2.49
C SER A 19 -3.01 -7.77 3.30
N PRO A 20 -4.21 -7.28 2.90
CA PRO A 20 -5.46 -7.61 3.59
C PRO A 20 -5.75 -9.12 3.64
N MET A 21 -5.23 -9.93 2.72
CA MET A 21 -5.37 -11.40 2.80
C MET A 21 -4.61 -12.01 3.99
N ASN A 22 -3.65 -11.28 4.55
CA ASN A 22 -2.73 -11.71 5.59
C ASN A 22 -2.87 -10.91 6.90
N CYS A 23 -3.99 -10.20 7.11
CA CYS A 23 -4.28 -9.54 8.38
C CYS A 23 -5.72 -9.75 8.87
N PRO A 24 -5.98 -9.64 10.20
CA PRO A 24 -7.31 -9.89 10.75
C PRO A 24 -8.43 -9.03 10.16
N TRP A 25 -8.18 -7.74 9.94
CA TRP A 25 -9.18 -6.84 9.34
C TRP A 25 -9.55 -7.25 7.93
N GLY A 26 -8.56 -7.54 7.09
CA GLY A 26 -8.79 -7.92 5.71
C GLY A 26 -9.44 -9.31 5.60
N VAL A 27 -9.00 -10.30 6.39
CA VAL A 27 -9.64 -11.63 6.44
C VAL A 27 -11.11 -11.51 6.83
N LYS A 28 -11.42 -10.77 7.90
CA LYS A 28 -12.81 -10.55 8.34
C LYS A 28 -13.65 -9.89 7.24
N ALA A 29 -13.13 -8.83 6.63
CA ALA A 29 -13.86 -8.07 5.60
C ALA A 29 -14.05 -8.89 4.31
N PHE A 30 -13.01 -9.59 3.85
CA PHE A 30 -13.08 -10.37 2.62
C PHE A 30 -13.96 -11.60 2.78
N THR A 31 -13.92 -12.31 3.91
CA THR A 31 -14.88 -13.39 4.17
C THR A 31 -16.32 -12.88 4.11
N ALA A 32 -16.60 -11.71 4.70
CA ALA A 32 -17.95 -11.15 4.72
C ALA A 32 -18.43 -10.65 3.34
N TYR A 33 -17.56 -10.07 2.52
CA TYR A 33 -17.95 -9.42 1.27
C TYR A 33 -17.68 -10.23 0.00
N LEU A 34 -16.63 -11.04 0.00
CA LEU A 34 -16.17 -11.81 -1.16
C LEU A 34 -16.41 -13.33 -0.97
N GLY A 35 -16.80 -13.76 0.23
CA GLY A 35 -17.00 -15.15 0.58
C GLY A 35 -15.72 -15.84 1.06
N GLU A 36 -15.81 -17.14 1.35
CA GLU A 36 -14.70 -17.92 1.92
C GLU A 36 -13.64 -18.34 0.90
N ASP A 37 -13.94 -18.23 -0.41
CA ASP A 37 -12.99 -18.54 -1.47
C ASP A 37 -11.92 -17.45 -1.59
N ARG A 38 -10.73 -17.76 -1.06
CA ARG A 38 -9.59 -16.82 -1.01
C ARG A 38 -9.04 -16.48 -2.39
N GLU A 39 -9.26 -17.29 -3.42
CA GLU A 39 -8.84 -16.96 -4.78
C GLU A 39 -9.49 -15.66 -5.26
N THR A 40 -10.73 -15.41 -4.84
CA THR A 40 -11.45 -14.17 -5.18
C THR A 40 -10.85 -12.93 -4.54
N TRP A 41 -10.04 -13.09 -3.47
CA TRP A 41 -9.46 -11.98 -2.71
C TRP A 41 -8.19 -11.43 -3.36
N HIS A 42 -7.48 -12.22 -4.17
CA HIS A 42 -6.21 -11.84 -4.81
C HIS A 42 -6.30 -10.50 -5.53
N ARG A 43 -7.42 -10.27 -6.24
CA ARG A 43 -7.70 -9.03 -6.97
C ARG A 43 -7.95 -7.81 -6.09
N HIS A 44 -7.84 -7.94 -4.77
CA HIS A 44 -8.08 -6.90 -3.79
C HIS A 44 -6.92 -6.77 -2.78
N ASP A 45 -5.82 -7.51 -2.99
CA ASP A 45 -4.62 -7.45 -2.16
C ASP A 45 -3.46 -6.82 -2.95
N ALA A 46 -2.86 -5.75 -2.41
CA ALA A 46 -1.82 -5.03 -3.13
C ALA A 46 -0.53 -5.85 -3.29
N CYS A 47 -0.18 -6.65 -2.27
CA CYS A 47 0.99 -7.52 -2.33
C CYS A 47 0.81 -8.63 -3.37
N GLU A 48 -0.38 -9.24 -3.45
CA GLU A 48 -0.65 -10.25 -4.50
C GLU A 48 -0.62 -9.62 -5.90
N LEU A 49 -1.29 -8.50 -6.11
CA LEU A 49 -1.30 -7.78 -7.39
C LEU A 49 0.10 -7.36 -7.84
N LEU A 50 0.96 -6.94 -6.91
CA LEU A 50 2.36 -6.60 -7.20
C LEU A 50 3.17 -7.81 -7.64
N ARG A 51 3.02 -8.95 -6.95
CA ARG A 51 3.71 -10.20 -7.32
C ARG A 51 3.28 -10.71 -8.69
N GLU A 52 2.04 -10.47 -9.09
CA GLU A 52 1.51 -10.73 -10.43
C GLU A 52 2.03 -9.76 -11.51
N GLY A 53 2.78 -8.72 -11.12
CA GLY A 53 3.36 -7.76 -12.05
C GLY A 53 2.41 -6.64 -12.49
N SER A 54 1.29 -6.42 -11.77
CA SER A 54 0.27 -5.42 -12.12
C SER A 54 0.78 -3.98 -12.20
N SER A 55 1.97 -3.69 -11.66
CA SER A 55 2.60 -2.36 -11.72
C SER A 55 3.62 -2.19 -12.84
N HIS A 56 3.99 -3.27 -13.55
CA HIS A 56 5.11 -3.29 -14.49
C HIS A 56 4.89 -2.30 -15.65
N GLY A 57 5.81 -1.35 -15.81
CA GLY A 57 5.76 -0.33 -16.86
C GLY A 57 4.79 0.84 -16.61
N TYR A 58 4.08 0.86 -15.49
CA TYR A 58 3.07 1.89 -15.20
C TYR A 58 3.46 2.88 -14.12
N PHE A 59 4.09 2.41 -13.04
CA PHE A 59 4.52 3.25 -11.94
C PHE A 59 6.04 3.24 -11.84
N ASP A 60 6.67 4.40 -12.05
CA ASP A 60 8.12 4.57 -11.90
C ASP A 60 8.57 4.34 -10.44
N ASP A 61 7.68 4.64 -9.50
CA ASP A 61 7.89 4.49 -8.07
C ASP A 61 6.55 4.52 -7.32
N ILE A 62 6.52 3.98 -6.10
CA ILE A 62 5.37 4.00 -5.18
C ILE A 62 5.84 4.63 -3.88
N LEU A 63 5.12 5.64 -3.38
CA LEU A 63 5.43 6.28 -2.11
C LEU A 63 4.53 5.76 -0.99
N VAL A 64 5.11 5.30 0.11
CA VAL A 64 4.37 4.95 1.33
C VAL A 64 5.03 5.59 2.54
N ASP A 65 4.22 6.24 3.37
CA ASP A 65 4.63 6.70 4.70
C ASP A 65 3.93 5.86 5.75
N GLN A 66 4.71 5.41 6.75
CA GLN A 66 4.24 4.58 7.84
C GLN A 66 4.79 5.09 9.17
N GLY A 67 3.91 5.38 10.13
CA GLY A 67 4.30 5.66 11.50
C GLY A 67 4.88 4.43 12.19
N LEU A 68 6.05 4.56 12.84
CA LEU A 68 6.66 3.47 13.62
C LEU A 68 6.00 3.29 15.01
N GLY A 69 5.31 4.31 15.51
CA GLY A 69 4.51 4.24 16.73
C GLY A 69 3.06 3.83 16.48
N ASP A 70 2.72 3.44 15.26
CA ASP A 70 1.38 3.04 14.86
C ASP A 70 0.99 1.70 15.51
N GLN A 71 -0.06 1.72 16.32
CA GLN A 71 -0.57 0.55 17.04
C GLN A 71 -1.06 -0.59 16.13
N PHE A 72 -1.31 -0.32 14.84
CA PHE A 72 -1.79 -1.31 13.88
C PHE A 72 -0.68 -1.88 12.98
N LEU A 73 0.55 -1.35 13.10
CA LEU A 73 1.69 -1.65 12.22
C LEU A 73 1.89 -3.15 11.98
N VAL A 74 2.06 -3.91 13.06
CA VAL A 74 2.45 -5.33 13.01
C VAL A 74 1.27 -6.23 12.66
N GLU A 75 0.09 -5.97 13.23
CA GLU A 75 -1.06 -6.86 13.11
C GLU A 75 -1.81 -6.65 11.79
N GLN A 76 -1.98 -5.39 11.37
CA GLN A 76 -2.89 -5.02 10.28
C GLN A 76 -2.17 -4.52 9.02
N LEU A 77 -1.19 -3.62 9.17
CA LEU A 77 -0.67 -2.83 8.05
C LEU A 77 0.41 -3.55 7.24
N LYS A 78 1.33 -4.21 7.95
CA LYS A 78 2.34 -5.12 7.41
C LYS A 78 3.19 -4.56 6.25
N PRO A 79 3.74 -3.34 6.34
CA PRO A 79 4.52 -2.72 5.27
C PRO A 79 5.72 -3.58 4.81
N GLU A 80 6.24 -4.47 5.65
CA GLU A 80 7.28 -5.43 5.30
C GLU A 80 6.85 -6.40 4.18
N LEU A 81 5.56 -6.75 4.10
CA LEU A 81 5.04 -7.59 3.03
C LEU A 81 4.99 -6.83 1.70
N LEU A 82 4.74 -5.52 1.75
CA LEU A 82 4.78 -4.66 0.57
C LEU A 82 6.21 -4.52 0.04
N GLU A 83 7.17 -4.30 0.94
CA GLU A 83 8.59 -4.24 0.57
C GLU A 83 9.04 -5.54 -0.11
N ASP A 84 8.70 -6.70 0.46
CA ASP A 84 8.99 -7.99 -0.15
C ASP A 84 8.32 -8.18 -1.53
N ALA A 85 7.04 -7.80 -1.66
CA ALA A 85 6.31 -7.90 -2.91
C ALA A 85 6.92 -7.02 -4.02
N CYS A 86 7.22 -5.76 -3.70
CA CYS A 86 7.90 -4.83 -4.61
C CYS A 86 9.29 -5.33 -5.02
N ARG A 87 10.08 -5.82 -4.06
CA ARG A 87 11.40 -6.40 -4.33
C ARG A 87 11.33 -7.61 -5.27
N LYS A 88 10.33 -8.48 -5.10
CA LYS A 88 10.13 -9.67 -5.96
C LYS A 88 9.64 -9.32 -7.36
N SER A 89 8.79 -8.30 -7.51
CA SER A 89 8.25 -7.87 -8.80
C SER A 89 9.16 -6.92 -9.56
N GLY A 90 10.18 -6.36 -8.89
CA GLY A 90 11.03 -5.30 -9.44
C GLY A 90 10.37 -3.92 -9.43
N GLN A 91 9.21 -3.77 -8.76
CA GLN A 91 8.58 -2.47 -8.58
C GLN A 91 9.41 -1.63 -7.60
N LYS A 92 9.74 -0.40 -7.99
CA LYS A 92 10.38 0.56 -7.09
C LYS A 92 9.39 1.02 -6.02
N LEU A 93 9.85 1.04 -4.77
CA LEU A 93 9.10 1.46 -3.60
C LEU A 93 9.97 2.43 -2.78
N THR A 94 9.42 3.60 -2.50
CA THR A 94 9.91 4.53 -1.48
C THR A 94 9.04 4.35 -0.24
N LEU A 95 9.48 3.49 0.68
CA LEU A 95 8.84 3.27 1.98
C LEU A 95 9.57 4.10 3.05
N ARG A 96 8.88 5.07 3.65
CA ARG A 96 9.40 5.95 4.70
C ARG A 96 8.82 5.56 6.05
N MET A 97 9.68 5.06 6.94
CA MET A 97 9.31 4.69 8.30
C MET A 97 9.52 5.90 9.22
N GLN A 98 8.42 6.50 9.69
CA GLN A 98 8.42 7.76 10.42
C GLN A 98 8.44 7.51 11.94
N HIS A 99 9.59 7.76 12.57
CA HIS A 99 9.80 7.50 13.99
C HIS A 99 8.93 8.41 14.89
N GLY A 100 8.24 7.81 15.86
CA GLY A 100 7.40 8.52 16.83
C GLY A 100 6.01 8.92 16.32
N TYR A 101 5.69 8.65 15.06
CA TYR A 101 4.38 8.92 14.48
C TYR A 101 3.43 7.72 14.62
N ASP A 102 2.15 8.03 14.84
CA ASP A 102 1.05 7.07 15.06
C ASP A 102 0.20 6.90 13.77
N HIS A 103 -1.03 6.39 13.93
CA HIS A 103 -2.01 6.22 12.84
C HIS A 103 -2.91 7.45 12.60
N SER A 104 -2.68 8.56 13.31
CA SER A 104 -3.64 9.66 13.35
C SER A 104 -3.52 10.61 12.16
N TYR A 105 -4.47 11.52 12.04
CA TYR A 105 -4.36 12.65 11.12
C TYR A 105 -3.20 13.60 11.46
N PHE A 106 -2.66 13.60 12.68
CA PHE A 106 -1.45 14.38 12.98
C PHE A 106 -0.24 13.84 12.22
N PHE A 107 -0.11 12.51 12.14
CA PHE A 107 0.87 11.86 11.28
C PHE A 107 0.64 12.23 9.81
N MET A 108 -0.57 12.03 9.28
CA MET A 108 -0.85 12.31 7.86
C MET A 108 -0.61 13.79 7.50
N ALA A 109 -1.06 14.72 8.35
CA ALA A 109 -0.88 16.16 8.15
C ALA A 109 0.59 16.59 8.13
N SER A 110 1.48 15.85 8.81
CA SER A 110 2.91 16.16 8.86
C SER A 110 3.61 15.88 7.52
N PHE A 111 3.07 15.00 6.69
CA PHE A 111 3.71 14.52 5.46
C PHE A 111 2.84 14.67 4.20
N ILE A 112 1.60 15.18 4.32
CA ILE A 112 0.68 15.35 3.18
C ILE A 112 1.26 16.25 2.08
N ALA A 113 2.05 17.27 2.44
CA ALA A 113 2.72 18.13 1.47
C ALA A 113 3.65 17.33 0.55
N ASP A 114 4.44 16.40 1.10
CA ASP A 114 5.33 15.55 0.32
C ASP A 114 4.56 14.65 -0.66
N HIS A 115 3.39 14.15 -0.27
CA HIS A 115 2.54 13.33 -1.12
C HIS A 115 1.91 14.16 -2.25
N ILE A 116 1.51 15.40 -1.96
CA ILE A 116 1.02 16.32 -3.00
C ILE A 116 2.15 16.59 -4.01
N ASP A 117 3.35 16.92 -3.55
CA ASP A 117 4.51 17.16 -4.41
C ASP A 117 4.96 15.91 -5.19
N TRP A 118 4.79 14.72 -4.59
CA TRP A 118 5.02 13.44 -5.25
C TRP A 118 4.12 13.24 -6.46
N HIS A 119 2.82 13.53 -6.29
CA HIS A 119 1.82 13.42 -7.34
C HIS A 119 1.98 14.53 -8.38
N ALA A 120 2.16 15.78 -7.95
CA ALA A 120 2.30 16.93 -8.83
C ALA A 120 3.44 16.75 -9.85
N ARG A 121 4.58 16.21 -9.41
CA ARG A 121 5.74 15.91 -10.28
C ARG A 121 5.47 14.84 -11.36
N ARG A 122 4.44 14.03 -11.20
CA ARG A 122 4.08 12.92 -12.11
C ARG A 122 2.80 13.16 -12.90
N LEU A 123 2.10 14.26 -12.61
CA LEU A 123 0.87 14.64 -13.33
C LEU A 123 1.15 15.49 -14.57
N ALA A 124 2.32 16.12 -14.64
CA ALA A 124 2.76 16.97 -15.75
C ALA A 124 3.03 16.17 -17.04
#